data_AF-A0A7S3L8H2-F1
#
_entry.id   AF-A0A7S3L8H2-F1
#
_cell.length_a   1.000
_cell.length_b   1.000
_cell.length_c   1.000
_cell.angle_alpha   90.00
_cell.angle_beta   90.00
_cell.angle_gamma   90.00
#
_symmetry.space_group_name_H-M   'P 1'
#
loop_
_entity.id
_entity.type
_entity.pdbx_description
1 polymer ?
#
loop_
_entity_poly.entity_id
_entity_poly.type
_entity_poly.pdbx_seq_one_letter_code
_entity_poly.pdbx_strand_id
1 'polypeptide(L)'
;SDQVEETMNKIFKEKKDFTRGGKPQLKKGGLTTRPEEDYVQSLNYMPPSSYDALAIQVSPDDPKTIVAKLTVLLRQGLPIPYALLRTQLPDEVSDQQVFDALSVCAILVRGNFCLHSRFVSLPRELQRARTFMLSLLQNNGLIRRQCLERVYEDDTRVSSDKLHVLLQLIAKRTAKGWILRVEDDIAFVVDHPDQAALHKR
;
A
#
# COMPACT_ATOMS: atom_id res chain seq x y z
N SER A 1 -7.34 12.28 22.30
CA SER A 1 -7.93 12.73 21.03
C SER A 1 -6.91 13.42 20.14
N ASP A 2 -5.98 14.20 20.72
CA ASP A 2 -5.17 15.15 19.96
C ASP A 2 -4.09 14.53 19.07
N GLN A 3 -3.46 13.41 19.48
CA GLN A 3 -2.48 12.69 18.63
C GLN A 3 -3.09 12.00 17.40
N VAL A 4 -4.36 11.59 17.49
CA VAL A 4 -5.07 10.96 16.35
C VAL A 4 -5.41 12.03 15.33
N GLU A 5 -5.86 13.19 15.81
CA GLU A 5 -6.14 14.35 14.96
C GLU A 5 -4.85 14.87 14.31
N GLU A 6 -3.74 14.92 15.04
CA GLU A 6 -2.42 15.32 14.51
C GLU A 6 -1.90 14.33 13.46
N THR A 7 -2.05 13.02 13.68
CA THR A 7 -1.64 11.98 12.71
C THR A 7 -2.52 12.03 11.46
N MET A 8 -3.82 12.19 11.63
CA MET A 8 -4.77 12.34 10.53
C MET A 8 -4.50 13.64 9.76
N ASN A 9 -4.23 14.74 10.47
CA ASN A 9 -3.86 16.03 9.88
C ASN A 9 -2.53 15.99 9.15
N LYS A 10 -1.55 15.20 9.61
CA LYS A 10 -0.29 14.95 8.88
C LYS A 10 -0.55 14.22 7.57
N ILE A 11 -1.40 13.19 7.59
CA ILE A 11 -1.88 12.48 6.39
C ILE A 11 -2.66 13.42 5.44
N PHE A 12 -3.44 14.37 5.98
CA PHE A 12 -4.17 15.36 5.18
C PHE A 12 -3.27 16.45 4.59
N LYS A 13 -2.23 16.90 5.31
CA LYS A 13 -1.32 17.97 4.88
C LYS A 13 -0.43 17.51 3.72
N GLU A 14 0.10 16.30 3.79
CA GLU A 14 0.88 15.68 2.70
C GLU A 14 0.06 15.51 1.40
N LYS A 15 -1.28 15.36 1.50
CA LYS A 15 -2.18 15.29 0.33
C LYS A 15 -2.52 16.64 -0.32
N LYS A 16 -2.45 17.75 0.42
CA LYS A 16 -2.85 19.08 -0.07
C LYS A 16 -1.76 19.73 -0.95
N ASP A 17 -0.50 19.41 -0.71
CA ASP A 17 0.62 19.88 -1.53
C ASP A 17 0.71 19.15 -2.88
N PHE A 18 0.10 17.96 -2.99
CA PHE A 18 0.10 17.15 -4.22
C PHE A 18 -0.87 17.66 -5.29
N THR A 19 -1.95 18.36 -4.93
CA THR A 19 -2.97 18.83 -5.91
C THR A 19 -2.64 20.18 -6.57
N ARG A 20 -1.47 20.77 -6.30
CA ARG A 20 -1.06 22.08 -6.86
C ARG A 20 0.05 22.04 -7.92
N GLY A 21 0.44 20.87 -8.42
CA GLY A 21 1.41 20.74 -9.52
C GLY A 21 0.77 20.97 -10.89
N GLY A 22 1.10 22.10 -11.53
CA GLY A 22 0.66 22.46 -12.88
C GLY A 22 1.07 21.46 -13.97
N LYS A 23 0.28 21.45 -15.06
CA LYS A 23 0.52 20.62 -16.25
C LYS A 23 1.96 20.80 -16.78
N PRO A 24 2.76 19.73 -16.94
CA PRO A 24 4.06 19.83 -17.61
C PRO A 24 3.87 19.94 -19.13
N GLN A 25 4.57 20.90 -19.75
CA GLN A 25 4.73 20.97 -21.20
C GLN A 25 5.68 19.86 -21.68
N LEU A 26 5.28 19.14 -22.73
CA LEU A 26 6.13 18.16 -23.40
C LEU A 26 7.33 18.84 -24.09
N LYS A 27 8.55 18.46 -23.72
CA LYS A 27 9.73 18.58 -24.58
C LYS A 27 10.07 17.21 -25.18
N LYS A 28 10.16 17.16 -26.51
CA LYS A 28 10.63 16.01 -27.28
C LYS A 28 12.15 15.87 -27.10
N GLY A 29 12.59 14.68 -26.73
CA GLY A 29 13.99 14.27 -26.76
C GLY A 29 14.05 12.78 -26.43
N GLY A 30 14.40 11.96 -27.42
CA GLY A 30 14.41 10.52 -27.28
C GLY A 30 15.50 10.02 -26.33
N LEU A 31 15.23 8.88 -25.70
CA LEU A 31 16.23 7.91 -25.29
C LEU A 31 15.51 6.56 -25.12
N THR A 32 16.21 5.50 -25.50
CA THR A 32 15.80 4.10 -25.43
C THR A 32 15.34 3.70 -24.02
N THR A 33 14.04 3.45 -23.81
CA THR A 33 13.52 2.92 -22.55
C THR A 33 13.26 1.43 -22.64
N ARG A 34 13.58 0.71 -21.55
CA ARG A 34 13.26 -0.71 -21.42
C ARG A 34 11.73 -0.84 -21.34
N PRO A 35 11.10 -1.87 -21.94
CA PRO A 35 9.64 -1.99 -22.00
C PRO A 35 8.95 -2.01 -20.63
N GLU A 36 9.67 -2.33 -19.56
CA GLU A 36 9.20 -2.29 -18.17
C GLU A 36 8.98 -0.85 -17.65
N GLU A 37 9.78 0.12 -18.10
CA GLU A 37 9.67 1.53 -17.66
C GLU A 37 8.41 2.20 -18.20
N ASP A 38 8.04 1.89 -19.45
CA ASP A 38 6.82 2.39 -20.08
C ASP A 38 5.57 1.79 -19.40
N TYR A 39 5.63 0.53 -18.95
CA TYR A 39 4.55 -0.10 -18.19
C TYR A 39 4.37 0.57 -16.81
N VAL A 40 5.47 0.79 -16.08
CA VAL A 40 5.44 1.45 -14.77
C VAL A 40 4.94 2.90 -14.86
N GLN A 41 5.30 3.62 -15.93
CA GLN A 41 4.81 4.98 -16.17
C GLN A 41 3.33 5.02 -16.60
N SER A 42 2.85 3.98 -17.29
CA SER A 42 1.44 3.86 -17.71
C SER A 42 0.46 3.68 -16.53
N LEU A 43 0.94 3.18 -15.39
CA LEU A 43 0.11 2.86 -14.23
C LEU A 43 -0.26 4.08 -13.36
N ASN A 44 0.22 5.29 -13.69
CA ASN A 44 -0.04 6.52 -12.91
C ASN A 44 0.25 6.33 -11.40
N TYR A 45 1.19 5.43 -11.10
CA TYR A 45 1.50 4.97 -9.76
C TYR A 45 2.92 5.42 -9.44
N MET A 46 3.05 6.54 -8.75
CA MET A 46 4.31 6.95 -8.16
C MET A 46 4.10 6.98 -6.64
N PRO A 47 4.72 6.08 -5.86
CA PRO A 47 4.57 6.09 -4.41
C PRO A 47 5.13 7.42 -3.86
N PRO A 48 4.30 8.28 -3.25
CA PRO A 48 4.72 9.65 -2.98
C PRO A 48 5.47 9.78 -1.64
N SER A 49 6.63 9.16 -1.48
CA SER A 49 7.68 9.55 -0.50
C SER A 49 8.98 8.79 -0.76
N SER A 50 9.46 8.83 -2.01
CA SER A 50 10.69 8.17 -2.42
C SER A 50 11.92 8.65 -1.65
N TYR A 51 11.98 9.91 -1.19
CA TYR A 51 13.17 10.47 -0.56
C TYR A 51 13.61 9.74 0.72
N ASP A 52 12.70 9.44 1.65
CA ASP A 52 13.04 8.72 2.90
C ASP A 52 13.46 7.27 2.63
N ALA A 53 12.80 6.61 1.68
CA ALA A 53 13.18 5.26 1.28
C ALA A 53 14.55 5.29 0.61
N LEU A 54 14.80 6.23 -0.30
CA LEU A 54 16.08 6.40 -1.02
C LEU A 54 17.26 6.63 -0.08
N ALA A 55 17.03 7.23 1.09
CA ALA A 55 18.06 7.43 2.11
C ALA A 55 18.48 6.14 2.84
N ILE A 56 17.64 5.09 2.84
CA ILE A 56 17.98 3.81 3.46
C ILE A 56 18.91 3.04 2.53
N GLN A 57 20.17 2.92 2.94
CA GLN A 57 21.12 2.02 2.31
C GLN A 57 20.72 0.57 2.62
N VAL A 58 20.40 -0.18 1.57
CA VAL A 58 20.08 -1.60 1.67
C VAL A 58 21.38 -2.38 1.56
N SER A 59 21.65 -3.22 2.55
CA SER A 59 22.72 -4.21 2.50
C SER A 59 22.09 -5.58 2.28
N PRO A 60 22.46 -6.32 1.22
CA PRO A 60 21.97 -7.68 1.00
C PRO A 60 22.26 -8.63 2.16
N ASP A 61 23.33 -8.37 2.93
CA ASP A 61 23.73 -9.18 4.08
C ASP A 61 22.99 -8.82 5.38
N ASP A 62 22.26 -7.69 5.40
CA ASP A 62 21.46 -7.29 6.56
C ASP A 62 19.96 -7.24 6.22
N PRO A 63 19.20 -8.30 6.52
CA PRO A 63 17.76 -8.36 6.21
C PRO A 63 16.95 -7.26 6.91
N LYS A 64 17.46 -6.66 7.99
CA LYS A 64 16.78 -5.56 8.68
C LYS A 64 16.71 -4.31 7.83
N THR A 65 17.71 -4.06 7.00
CA THR A 65 17.74 -2.90 6.09
C THR A 65 16.69 -3.03 4.98
N ILE A 66 16.49 -4.26 4.46
CA ILE A 66 15.44 -4.58 3.49
C ILE A 66 14.05 -4.35 4.12
N VAL A 67 13.82 -4.88 5.34
CA VAL A 67 12.56 -4.67 6.08
C VAL A 67 12.30 -3.19 6.32
N ALA A 68 13.31 -2.42 6.73
CA ALA A 68 13.18 -0.99 6.98
C ALA A 68 12.79 -0.23 5.70
N LYS A 69 13.49 -0.50 4.58
CA LYS A 69 13.21 0.09 3.27
C LYS A 69 11.78 -0.21 2.82
N LEU A 70 11.36 -1.48 2.86
CA LEU A 70 10.01 -1.92 2.48
C LEU A 70 8.94 -1.30 3.38
N THR A 71 9.20 -1.21 4.69
CA THR A 71 8.27 -0.57 5.64
C THR A 71 8.06 0.91 5.30
N VAL A 72 9.12 1.63 4.90
CA VAL A 72 9.02 3.03 4.47
C VAL A 72 8.24 3.15 3.16
N LEU A 73 8.52 2.30 2.17
CA LEU A 73 7.78 2.29 0.90
C LEU A 73 6.28 2.05 1.11
N LEU A 74 5.94 1.13 2.02
CA LEU A 74 4.57 0.75 2.34
C LEU A 74 3.88 1.69 3.35
N ARG A 75 4.61 2.66 3.93
CA ARG A 75 4.17 3.44 5.10
C ARG A 75 2.86 4.19 4.90
N GLN A 76 2.60 4.60 3.66
CA GLN A 76 1.37 5.30 3.30
C GLN A 76 0.12 4.40 3.35
N GLY A 77 0.30 3.09 3.54
CA GLY A 77 -0.77 2.13 3.69
C GLY A 77 -1.51 1.85 2.38
N LEU A 78 -1.02 2.34 1.25
CA LEU A 78 -1.52 2.00 -0.09
C LEU A 78 -1.08 0.58 -0.46
N PRO A 79 -1.91 -0.19 -1.18
CA PRO A 79 -1.47 -1.43 -1.82
C PRO A 79 -0.40 -1.12 -2.87
N ILE A 80 0.66 -1.92 -2.92
CA ILE A 80 1.76 -1.78 -3.87
C ILE A 80 2.02 -3.12 -4.58
N PRO A 81 1.99 -3.16 -5.93
CA PRO A 81 2.42 -4.32 -6.71
C PRO A 81 3.86 -4.76 -6.39
N TYR A 82 4.13 -6.06 -6.50
CA TYR A 82 5.46 -6.59 -6.17
C TYR A 82 6.56 -6.00 -7.06
N ALA A 83 6.32 -5.93 -8.37
CA ALA A 83 7.28 -5.39 -9.33
C ALA A 83 7.75 -3.99 -8.93
N LEU A 84 6.84 -3.14 -8.45
CA LEU A 84 7.19 -1.80 -8.01
C LEU A 84 8.06 -1.80 -6.74
N LEU A 85 7.80 -2.70 -5.79
CA LEU A 85 8.67 -2.86 -4.63
C LEU A 85 10.06 -3.36 -5.04
N ARG A 86 10.12 -4.32 -5.97
CA ARG A 86 11.37 -4.91 -6.45
C ARG A 86 12.28 -3.89 -7.16
N THR A 87 11.70 -2.94 -7.91
CA THR A 87 12.47 -1.86 -8.55
C THR A 87 13.18 -0.91 -7.57
N GLN A 88 12.76 -0.90 -6.31
CA GLN A 88 13.33 -0.02 -5.27
C GLN A 88 14.47 -0.67 -4.49
N LEU A 89 14.82 -1.91 -4.83
CA LEU A 89 15.85 -2.72 -4.16
C LEU A 89 17.01 -3.02 -5.12
N PRO A 90 18.24 -3.13 -4.61
CA PRO A 90 19.40 -3.52 -5.42
C PRO A 90 19.22 -4.90 -6.05
N ASP A 91 19.84 -5.13 -7.21
CA ASP A 91 19.73 -6.39 -7.95
C ASP A 91 20.38 -7.57 -7.22
N GLU A 92 21.32 -7.29 -6.33
CA GLU A 92 21.97 -8.27 -5.46
C GLU A 92 21.02 -8.85 -4.40
N VAL A 93 19.89 -8.19 -4.12
CA VAL A 93 18.87 -8.71 -3.22
C VAL A 93 18.00 -9.72 -3.97
N SER A 94 18.09 -10.99 -3.57
CA SER A 94 17.26 -12.06 -4.13
C SER A 94 15.80 -11.91 -3.77
N ASP A 95 14.90 -12.39 -4.62
CA ASP A 95 13.45 -12.33 -4.38
C ASP A 95 13.05 -13.04 -3.07
N GLN A 96 13.75 -14.13 -2.71
CA GLN A 96 13.52 -14.82 -1.44
C GLN A 96 13.77 -13.90 -0.24
N GLN A 97 14.84 -13.11 -0.25
CA GLN A 97 15.12 -12.14 0.81
C GLN A 97 14.05 -11.03 0.85
N VAL A 98 13.53 -10.63 -0.31
CA VAL A 98 12.41 -9.67 -0.38
C VAL A 98 11.15 -10.29 0.24
N PHE A 99 10.82 -11.54 -0.08
CA PHE A 99 9.65 -12.23 0.49
C PHE A 99 9.77 -12.46 1.99
N ASP A 100 10.94 -12.85 2.48
CA ASP A 100 11.22 -13.00 3.90
C ASP A 100 11.02 -11.66 4.61
N ALA A 101 11.52 -10.56 4.06
CA ALA A 101 11.31 -9.22 4.60
C ALA A 101 9.83 -8.79 4.57
N LEU A 102 9.13 -9.04 3.46
CA LEU A 102 7.70 -8.74 3.31
C LEU A 102 6.84 -9.54 4.30
N SER A 103 7.20 -10.79 4.60
CA SER A 103 6.49 -11.60 5.60
C SER A 103 6.49 -10.96 6.99
N VAL A 104 7.51 -10.15 7.29
CA VAL A 104 7.65 -9.44 8.57
C VAL A 104 6.81 -8.16 8.59
N CYS A 105 6.81 -7.38 7.50
CA CYS A 105 6.27 -6.02 7.48
C CYS A 105 4.93 -5.83 6.75
N ALA A 106 4.55 -6.76 5.88
CA ALA A 106 3.45 -6.59 4.93
C ALA A 106 2.45 -7.75 4.97
N ILE A 107 1.31 -7.56 4.30
CA ILE A 107 0.34 -8.60 3.97
C ILE A 107 0.04 -8.53 2.48
N LEU A 108 -0.16 -9.68 1.85
CA LEU A 108 -0.58 -9.78 0.46
C LEU A 108 -2.11 -9.70 0.37
N VAL A 109 -2.63 -8.82 -0.48
CA VAL A 109 -4.04 -8.62 -0.76
C VAL A 109 -4.21 -8.53 -2.28
N ARG A 110 -4.81 -9.56 -2.88
CA ARG A 110 -5.07 -9.69 -4.33
C ARG A 110 -3.84 -9.37 -5.17
N GLY A 111 -2.72 -10.01 -4.83
CA GLY A 111 -1.43 -9.84 -5.50
C GLY A 111 -0.65 -8.57 -5.09
N ASN A 112 -1.26 -7.66 -4.33
CA ASN A 112 -0.63 -6.40 -3.91
C ASN A 112 -0.20 -6.44 -2.44
N PHE A 113 0.94 -5.84 -2.11
CA PHE A 113 1.43 -5.76 -0.74
C PHE A 113 0.90 -4.52 -0.02
N CYS A 114 0.34 -4.73 1.17
CA CYS A 114 -0.09 -3.67 2.08
C CYS A 114 0.74 -3.73 3.36
N LEU A 115 1.12 -2.59 3.93
CA LEU A 115 1.78 -2.60 5.25
C LEU A 115 0.90 -3.32 6.28
N HIS A 116 1.49 -4.13 7.15
CA HIS A 116 0.76 -4.76 8.25
C HIS A 116 0.20 -3.67 9.19
N SER A 117 -1.05 -3.82 9.63
CA SER A 117 -1.76 -2.77 10.40
C SER A 117 -1.03 -2.34 11.68
N ARG A 118 -0.23 -3.23 12.27
CA ARG A 118 0.62 -2.96 13.46
C ARG A 118 1.71 -1.91 13.25
N PHE A 119 2.16 -1.72 12.00
CA PHE A 119 3.18 -0.73 11.64
C PHE A 119 2.58 0.58 11.12
N VAL A 120 1.27 0.64 10.97
CA VAL A 120 0.57 1.90 10.72
C VAL A 120 0.37 2.58 12.06
N SER A 121 0.70 3.88 12.15
CA SER A 121 0.51 4.69 13.36
C SER A 121 -0.98 4.98 13.63
N LEU A 122 -1.73 3.94 13.98
CA LEU A 122 -3.17 3.98 14.28
C LEU A 122 -3.43 3.41 15.69
N PRO A 123 -4.48 3.88 16.39
CA PRO A 123 -5.00 3.20 17.59
C PRO A 123 -5.33 1.73 17.32
N ARG A 124 -5.23 0.89 18.35
CA ARG A 124 -5.38 -0.58 18.23
C ARG A 124 -6.72 -0.99 17.61
N GLU A 125 -7.78 -0.27 17.91
CA GLU A 125 -9.13 -0.49 17.37
C GLU A 125 -9.18 -0.21 15.86
N LEU A 126 -8.53 0.86 15.40
CA LEU A 126 -8.43 1.18 13.97
C LEU A 126 -7.47 0.24 13.24
N GLN A 127 -6.43 -0.26 13.90
CA GLN A 127 -5.60 -1.33 13.34
C GLN A 127 -6.42 -2.59 13.09
N ARG A 128 -7.27 -2.99 14.05
CA ARG A 128 -8.19 -4.13 13.90
C ARG A 128 -9.20 -3.88 12.77
N ALA A 129 -9.79 -2.69 12.71
CA ALA A 129 -10.70 -2.31 11.64
C ALA A 129 -10.04 -2.38 10.26
N ARG A 130 -8.82 -1.85 10.13
CA ARG A 130 -8.04 -1.93 8.89
C ARG A 130 -7.74 -3.37 8.50
N THR A 131 -7.31 -4.22 9.44
CA THR A 131 -7.07 -5.64 9.16
C THR A 131 -8.34 -6.34 8.67
N PHE A 132 -9.48 -6.07 9.30
CA PHE A 132 -10.77 -6.61 8.87
C PHE A 132 -11.14 -6.16 7.46
N MET A 133 -10.97 -4.88 7.12
CA MET A 133 -11.19 -4.37 5.77
C MET A 133 -10.28 -5.05 4.73
N LEU A 134 -8.99 -5.24 5.04
CA LEU A 134 -8.07 -5.91 4.12
C LEU A 134 -8.47 -7.37 3.88
N SER A 135 -8.97 -8.07 4.92
CA SER A 135 -9.54 -9.42 4.77
C SER A 135 -10.81 -9.42 3.91
N LEU A 136 -11.72 -8.45 4.08
CA LEU A 136 -12.90 -8.32 3.23
C LEU A 136 -12.52 -8.04 1.75
N LEU A 137 -11.48 -7.23 1.52
CA LEU A 137 -10.99 -6.98 0.16
C LEU A 137 -10.35 -8.23 -0.44
N GLN A 138 -9.59 -9.00 0.34
CA GLN A 138 -9.00 -10.26 -0.10
C GLN A 138 -10.08 -11.29 -0.49
N ASN A 139 -11.08 -11.48 0.36
CA ASN A 139 -12.02 -12.60 0.24
C ASN A 139 -13.24 -12.27 -0.64
N ASN A 140 -13.72 -11.02 -0.58
CA ASN A 140 -14.95 -10.62 -1.25
C ASN A 140 -14.68 -9.65 -2.41
N GLY A 141 -13.53 -9.01 -2.42
CA GLY A 141 -13.18 -7.99 -3.41
C GLY A 141 -13.98 -6.68 -3.32
N LEU A 142 -14.92 -6.58 -2.38
CA LEU A 142 -15.86 -5.47 -2.26
C LEU A 142 -16.25 -5.23 -0.79
N ILE A 143 -16.18 -3.98 -0.36
CA ILE A 143 -16.71 -3.52 0.93
C ILE A 143 -17.88 -2.58 0.70
N ARG A 144 -19.04 -2.88 1.30
CA ARG A 144 -20.14 -1.92 1.42
C ARG A 144 -19.99 -1.16 2.73
N ARG A 145 -19.85 0.17 2.66
CA ARG A 145 -19.62 1.04 3.84
C ARG A 145 -20.70 0.83 4.92
N GLN A 146 -21.97 0.74 4.53
CA GLN A 146 -23.08 0.51 5.47
C GLN A 146 -22.96 -0.81 6.23
N CYS A 147 -22.52 -1.89 5.57
CA CYS A 147 -22.31 -3.17 6.23
C CYS A 147 -21.12 -3.10 7.20
N LEU A 148 -20.05 -2.41 6.81
CA LEU A 148 -18.89 -2.18 7.66
C LEU A 148 -19.24 -1.34 8.89
N GLU A 149 -20.06 -0.29 8.74
CA GLU A 149 -20.50 0.55 9.85
C GLU A 149 -21.31 -0.22 10.88
N ARG A 150 -22.22 -1.10 10.46
CA ARG A 150 -22.97 -1.98 11.37
C ARG A 150 -22.09 -2.88 12.21
N VAL A 151 -20.96 -3.36 11.67
CA VAL A 151 -20.01 -4.19 12.44
C VAL A 151 -19.39 -3.42 13.62
N TYR A 152 -19.35 -2.08 13.53
CA TYR A 152 -18.76 -1.20 14.55
C TYR A 152 -19.79 -0.29 15.22
N GLU A 153 -21.08 -0.56 15.07
CA GLU A 153 -22.14 0.35 15.57
C GLU A 153 -22.08 0.55 17.08
N ASP A 154 -21.70 -0.50 17.81
CA ASP A 154 -21.54 -0.48 19.27
C ASP A 154 -20.13 -0.06 19.73
N ASP A 155 -19.16 0.14 18.83
CA ASP A 155 -17.79 0.54 19.20
C ASP A 155 -17.57 2.04 19.01
N THR A 156 -17.78 2.79 20.09
CA THR A 156 -17.60 4.26 20.13
C THR A 156 -16.19 4.74 19.78
N ARG A 157 -15.17 3.87 19.80
CA ARG A 157 -13.79 4.22 19.44
C ARG A 157 -13.59 4.24 17.92
N VAL A 158 -14.46 3.56 17.17
CA VAL A 158 -14.39 3.39 15.72
C VAL A 158 -15.58 4.12 15.07
N SER A 159 -15.42 5.43 14.87
CA SER A 159 -16.45 6.23 14.19
C SER A 159 -16.53 5.96 12.70
N SER A 160 -17.71 6.20 12.12
CA SER A 160 -17.94 6.12 10.66
C SER A 160 -16.93 6.95 9.85
N ASP A 161 -16.54 8.13 10.32
CA ASP A 161 -15.54 8.96 9.64
C ASP A 161 -14.15 8.33 9.64
N LYS A 162 -13.74 7.71 10.76
CA LYS A 162 -12.48 6.98 10.84
C LYS A 162 -12.48 5.78 9.88
N LEU A 163 -13.59 5.03 9.81
CA LEU A 163 -13.75 3.95 8.84
C LEU A 163 -13.66 4.46 7.39
N HIS A 164 -14.27 5.60 7.11
CA HIS A 164 -14.21 6.22 5.79
C HIS A 164 -12.79 6.59 5.39
N VAL A 165 -12.01 7.18 6.30
CA VAL A 165 -10.61 7.53 6.02
C VAL A 165 -9.76 6.29 5.80
N LEU A 166 -9.96 5.23 6.58
CA LEU A 166 -9.27 3.95 6.35
C LEU A 166 -9.60 3.38 4.97
N LEU A 167 -10.87 3.39 4.56
CA LEU A 167 -11.28 2.98 3.22
C LEU A 167 -10.62 3.84 2.14
N GLN A 168 -10.58 5.16 2.30
CA GLN A 168 -9.90 6.04 1.36
C GLN A 168 -8.39 5.80 1.27
N LEU A 169 -7.78 5.13 2.24
CA LEU A 169 -6.38 4.75 2.19
C LEU A 169 -6.20 3.55 1.26
N ILE A 170 -6.88 2.44 1.54
CA ILE A 170 -6.64 1.14 0.89
C ILE A 170 -7.53 0.86 -0.33
N ALA A 171 -8.62 1.60 -0.49
CA ALA A 171 -9.68 1.30 -1.45
C ALA A 171 -10.11 2.54 -2.27
N LYS A 172 -10.77 2.28 -3.40
CA LYS A 172 -11.45 3.28 -4.22
C LYS A 172 -12.95 3.03 -4.27
N ARG A 173 -13.73 4.10 -4.32
CA ARG A 173 -15.20 4.03 -4.37
C ARG A 173 -15.68 3.72 -5.80
N THR A 174 -16.65 2.84 -5.89
CA THR A 174 -17.40 2.49 -7.12
C THR A 174 -18.90 2.60 -6.85
N ALA A 175 -19.72 2.40 -7.89
CA ALA A 175 -21.18 2.34 -7.75
C ALA A 175 -21.65 1.21 -6.81
N LYS A 176 -20.93 0.08 -6.77
CA LYS A 176 -21.31 -1.11 -5.98
C LYS A 176 -20.77 -1.11 -4.55
N GLY A 177 -19.78 -0.27 -4.25
CA GLY A 177 -19.06 -0.25 -2.99
C GLY A 177 -17.59 0.14 -3.15
N TRP A 178 -16.75 -0.27 -2.21
CA TRP A 178 -15.32 0.00 -2.20
C TRP A 178 -14.54 -1.23 -2.65
N ILE A 179 -13.67 -1.06 -3.63
CA ILE A 179 -12.77 -2.11 -4.13
C ILE A 179 -11.32 -1.73 -3.84
N LEU A 180 -10.39 -2.67 -3.94
CA LEU A 180 -8.97 -2.39 -3.77
C LEU A 180 -8.56 -1.23 -4.70
N ARG A 181 -7.75 -0.32 -4.17
CA ARG A 181 -7.41 0.91 -4.90
C ARG A 181 -6.62 0.61 -6.18
N VAL A 182 -5.68 -0.31 -6.05
CA VAL A 182 -4.87 -0.87 -7.15
C VAL A 182 -5.58 -2.10 -7.69
N GLU A 183 -5.41 -2.34 -8.99
CA GLU A 183 -5.91 -3.55 -9.64
C GLU A 183 -5.17 -4.79 -9.12
N ASP A 184 -5.76 -5.96 -9.34
CA ASP A 184 -5.16 -7.21 -8.93
C ASP A 184 -3.83 -7.42 -9.68
N ASP A 185 -2.77 -7.71 -8.93
CA ASP A 185 -1.47 -8.03 -9.54
C ASP A 185 -1.47 -9.51 -9.97
N ILE A 186 -2.10 -9.76 -11.11
CA ILE A 186 -2.24 -11.11 -11.67
C ILE A 186 -0.87 -11.67 -12.07
N ALA A 187 0.04 -10.81 -12.55
CA ALA A 187 1.40 -11.21 -12.90
C ALA A 187 2.11 -11.80 -11.68
N PHE A 188 2.06 -11.12 -10.53
CA PHE A 188 2.62 -11.66 -9.29
C PHE A 188 2.05 -13.04 -8.92
N VAL A 189 0.74 -13.23 -9.06
CA VAL A 189 0.09 -14.52 -8.74
C VAL A 189 0.53 -15.65 -9.67
N VAL A 190 0.84 -15.33 -10.93
CA VAL A 190 1.31 -16.29 -11.93
C VAL A 190 2.79 -16.60 -11.74
N ASP A 191 3.61 -15.58 -11.49
CA ASP A 191 5.07 -15.69 -11.40
C ASP A 191 5.53 -16.26 -10.05
N HIS A 192 4.75 -16.04 -8.98
CA HIS A 192 5.07 -16.47 -7.62
C HIS A 192 3.90 -17.23 -6.97
N PRO A 193 3.47 -18.38 -7.53
CA PRO A 193 2.27 -19.08 -7.09
C PRO A 193 2.37 -19.61 -5.66
N ASP A 194 3.56 -20.04 -5.24
CA ASP A 194 3.81 -20.53 -3.87
C ASP A 194 3.62 -19.42 -2.83
N GLN A 195 4.13 -18.23 -3.12
CA GLN A 195 3.96 -17.06 -2.25
C GLN A 195 2.50 -16.62 -2.22
N ALA A 196 1.83 -16.60 -3.37
CA ALA A 196 0.42 -16.25 -3.45
C ALA A 196 -0.48 -17.25 -2.69
N ALA A 197 -0.13 -18.54 -2.70
CA ALA A 197 -0.90 -19.60 -2.03
C ALA A 197 -0.91 -19.45 -0.50
N LEU A 198 0.17 -18.95 0.11
CA LEU A 198 0.25 -18.72 1.56
C LEU A 198 -0.86 -17.77 2.08
N HIS A 199 -1.41 -16.93 1.21
CA HIS A 199 -2.37 -15.88 1.54
C HIS A 199 -3.79 -16.15 1.01
N LYS A 200 -4.05 -17.32 0.43
CA LYS A 200 -5.40 -17.78 0.07
C LYS A 200 -6.00 -18.52 1.28
N ARG A 201 -6.74 -17.79 2.14
CA ARG A 201 -7.53 -18.37 3.24
C ARG A 201 -8.86 -17.66 3.41
#